data_AF-A0A7V6B617-F1
#
_entry.id   AF-A0A7V6B617-F1
#
_cell.length_a   1.000
_cell.length_b   1.000
_cell.length_c   1.000
_cell.angle_alpha   90.00
_cell.angle_beta   90.00
_cell.angle_gamma   90.00
#
_symmetry.space_group_name_H-M   'P 1'
#
loop_
_entity.id
_entity.type
_entity.pdbx_description
1 polymer ?
#
loop_
_entity_poly.entity_id
_entity_poly.type
_entity_poly.pdbx_seq_one_letter_code
_entity_poly.pdbx_strand_id
1 'polypeptide(L)'
;MEDRIKKGLGAIVASFLRKYAVDAVFSNSVVKEAMSKEKLEQLRAQTESELLRVEMEGGKYKSEVIELALPLVEGISKLGQTLNEVLKAANKKEER
;
A
#
# COMPACT_ATOMS: atom_id res chain seq x y z
N MET A 1 15.81 18.41 -9.83
CA MET A 1 15.18 17.37 -10.66
C MET A 1 14.80 16.16 -9.81
N GLU A 2 15.72 15.68 -8.97
CA GLU A 2 15.52 14.54 -8.06
C GLU A 2 14.31 14.64 -7.11
N ASP A 3 14.05 15.82 -6.55
CA ASP A 3 12.92 16.02 -5.61
C ASP A 3 11.54 15.87 -6.27
N ARG A 4 11.42 16.27 -7.55
CA ARG A 4 10.20 16.08 -8.34
C ARG A 4 9.95 14.62 -8.65
N ILE A 5 11.02 13.87 -8.96
CA ILE A 5 10.93 12.44 -9.25
C ILE A 5 10.48 11.68 -8.00
N LYS A 6 11.09 11.97 -6.84
CA LYS A 6 10.68 11.38 -5.55
C LYS A 6 9.21 11.65 -5.23
N LYS A 7 8.76 12.88 -5.41
CA LYS A 7 7.34 13.26 -5.21
C LYS A 7 6.41 12.53 -6.18
N GLY A 8 6.76 12.46 -7.47
CA GLY A 8 5.97 11.74 -8.48
C GLY A 8 5.82 10.25 -8.17
N LEU A 9 6.93 9.57 -7.82
CA LEU A 9 6.92 8.16 -7.44
C LEU A 9 6.11 7.93 -6.16
N GLY A 10 6.30 8.79 -5.15
CA GLY A 10 5.51 8.76 -3.92
C GLY A 10 4.01 8.85 -4.19
N ALA A 11 3.59 9.73 -5.10
CA ALA A 11 2.18 9.86 -5.45
C ALA A 11 1.61 8.65 -6.21
N ILE A 12 2.43 7.96 -7.01
CA ILE A 12 2.02 6.71 -7.68
C ILE A 12 1.82 5.61 -6.63
N VAL A 13 2.83 5.37 -5.79
CA VAL A 13 2.77 4.36 -4.72
C VAL A 13 1.60 4.61 -3.78
N ALA A 14 1.41 5.87 -3.34
CA ALA A 14 0.30 6.22 -2.46
C ALA A 14 -1.07 5.92 -3.08
N SER A 15 -1.23 6.20 -4.39
CA SER A 15 -2.45 5.87 -5.13
C SER A 15 -2.71 4.37 -5.17
N PHE A 16 -1.68 3.56 -5.40
CA PHE A 16 -1.79 2.09 -5.41
C PHE A 16 -2.15 1.55 -4.02
N LEU A 17 -1.45 1.97 -2.97
CA LEU A 17 -1.73 1.52 -1.61
C LEU A 17 -3.15 1.87 -1.19
N ARG A 18 -3.60 3.09 -1.46
CA ARG A 18 -4.96 3.54 -1.13
C ARG A 18 -6.04 2.72 -1.83
N LYS A 19 -5.84 2.39 -3.12
CA LYS A 19 -6.83 1.65 -3.91
C LYS A 19 -6.87 0.15 -3.62
N TYR A 20 -5.75 -0.46 -3.27
CA TYR A 20 -5.63 -1.92 -3.27
C TYR A 20 -5.14 -2.53 -1.97
N ALA A 21 -4.44 -1.79 -1.12
CA ALA A 21 -3.78 -2.34 0.07
C ALA A 21 -4.47 -1.97 1.39
N VAL A 22 -5.00 -0.75 1.53
CA VAL A 22 -5.58 -0.28 2.80
C VAL A 22 -6.67 -1.23 3.31
N ASP A 23 -7.67 -1.54 2.49
CA ASP A 23 -8.74 -2.46 2.89
C ASP A 23 -8.21 -3.84 3.27
N ALA A 24 -7.24 -4.37 2.51
CA ALA A 24 -6.65 -5.67 2.78
C ALA A 24 -5.90 -5.70 4.13
N VAL A 25 -5.13 -4.65 4.43
CA VAL A 25 -4.38 -4.54 5.70
C VAL A 25 -5.34 -4.42 6.88
N PHE A 26 -6.31 -3.52 6.83
CA PHE A 26 -7.23 -3.28 7.95
C PHE A 26 -8.33 -4.35 8.07
N SER A 27 -8.51 -5.21 7.07
CA SER A 27 -9.41 -6.37 7.16
C SER A 27 -8.73 -7.63 7.70
N ASN A 28 -7.39 -7.68 7.74
CA ASN A 28 -6.59 -8.81 8.21
C ASN A 28 -6.82 -9.11 9.71
N SER A 29 -6.91 -10.40 10.05
CA SER A 29 -7.18 -10.86 11.43
C SER A 29 -6.11 -10.41 12.42
N VAL A 30 -4.83 -10.50 12.06
CA VAL A 30 -3.71 -10.09 12.94
C VAL A 30 -3.81 -8.61 13.30
N VAL A 31 -4.19 -7.76 12.34
CA VAL A 31 -4.34 -6.32 12.55
C VAL A 31 -5.56 -6.02 13.43
N LYS A 32 -6.67 -6.73 13.21
CA LYS A 32 -7.90 -6.59 14.02
C LYS A 32 -7.74 -7.05 15.46
N GLU A 33 -6.95 -8.09 15.68
CA GLU A 33 -6.69 -8.65 17.02
C GLU A 33 -5.67 -7.83 17.81
N ALA A 34 -4.79 -7.09 17.12
CA ALA A 34 -3.74 -6.30 17.77
C ALA A 34 -4.24 -5.02 18.48
N MET A 35 -5.44 -4.52 18.18
CA MET A 35 -5.93 -3.25 18.74
C MET A 35 -7.45 -3.15 18.81
N SER A 36 -7.96 -2.20 19.61
CA SER A 36 -9.41 -1.94 19.69
C SER A 36 -9.95 -1.43 18.36
N LYS A 37 -11.24 -1.71 18.12
CA LYS A 37 -11.95 -1.29 16.90
C LYS A 37 -11.85 0.23 16.65
N GLU A 38 -12.05 1.03 17.69
CA GLU A 38 -11.95 2.50 17.61
C GLU A 38 -10.55 2.96 17.19
N LYS A 39 -9.50 2.36 17.77
CA LYS A 39 -8.10 2.69 17.45
C LYS A 39 -7.74 2.26 16.03
N LEU A 40 -8.29 1.15 15.57
CA LEU A 40 -8.11 0.64 14.21
C LEU A 40 -8.76 1.56 13.18
N GLU A 41 -9.98 2.04 13.44
CA GLU A 41 -10.68 3.00 12.60
C GLU A 41 -9.96 4.36 12.55
N GLN A 42 -9.45 4.85 13.69
CA GLN A 42 -8.64 6.07 13.73
C GLN A 42 -7.35 5.93 12.92
N LEU A 43 -6.61 4.83 13.10
CA LEU A 43 -5.38 4.57 12.36
C LEU A 43 -5.63 4.42 10.86
N ARG A 44 -6.74 3.78 10.47
CA ARG A 44 -7.18 3.69 9.08
C ARG A 44 -7.41 5.07 8.49
N ALA A 45 -8.20 5.91 9.16
CA ALA A 45 -8.49 7.26 8.70
C ALA A 45 -7.21 8.11 8.56
N GLN A 46 -6.30 8.02 9.52
CA GLN A 46 -4.99 8.69 9.47
C GLN A 46 -4.15 8.21 8.28
N THR A 47 -4.10 6.89 8.06
CA THR A 47 -3.35 6.29 6.96
C THR A 47 -3.91 6.74 5.60
N GLU A 48 -5.24 6.69 5.43
CA GLU A 48 -5.90 7.14 4.20
C GLU A 48 -5.65 8.64 3.93
N SER A 49 -5.72 9.47 4.98
CA SER A 49 -5.45 10.90 4.88
C SER A 49 -4.02 11.21 4.47
N GLU A 50 -3.04 10.51 5.06
CA GLU A 50 -1.62 10.70 4.74
C GLU A 50 -1.29 10.23 3.32
N LEU A 51 -1.84 9.09 2.89
CA LEU A 51 -1.71 8.63 1.50
C LEU A 51 -2.32 9.62 0.51
N LEU A 52 -3.46 10.22 0.83
CA LEU A 52 -4.08 11.25 -0.01
C LEU A 52 -3.20 12.51 -0.09
N ARG A 53 -2.61 12.94 1.03
CA ARG A 53 -1.68 14.08 1.07
C ARG A 53 -0.49 13.86 0.15
N VAL A 54 0.18 12.71 0.27
CA VAL A 54 1.31 12.33 -0.59
C VAL A 54 0.90 12.25 -2.07
N GLU A 55 -0.28 11.68 -2.35
CA GLU A 55 -0.83 11.61 -3.70
C GLU A 55 -1.04 13.00 -4.33
N MET A 56 -1.57 13.95 -3.56
CA MET A 56 -1.79 15.32 -4.01
C MET A 56 -0.48 16.09 -4.23
N GLU A 57 0.47 15.99 -3.30
CA GLU A 57 1.76 16.70 -3.36
C GLU A 57 2.59 16.31 -4.59
N GLY A 58 2.54 15.03 -4.97
CA GLY A 58 3.25 14.52 -6.14
C GLY A 58 2.42 14.42 -7.42
N GLY A 59 1.11 14.71 -7.37
CA GLY A 59 0.17 14.48 -8.46
C GLY A 59 0.59 15.10 -9.80
N LYS A 60 1.11 16.33 -9.76
CA LYS A 60 1.60 17.05 -10.95
C LYS A 60 2.85 16.45 -11.60
N TYR A 61 3.59 15.60 -10.88
CA TYR A 61 4.82 14.97 -11.37
C TYR A 61 4.61 13.52 -11.82
N LYS A 62 3.38 12.97 -11.69
CA LYS A 62 3.10 11.57 -12.04
C LYS A 62 3.44 11.25 -13.50
N SER A 63 3.11 12.15 -14.43
CA SER A 63 3.41 11.97 -15.86
C SER A 63 4.90 11.98 -16.16
N GLU A 64 5.70 12.74 -15.40
CA GLU A 64 7.16 12.82 -15.58
C GLU A 64 7.89 11.53 -15.17
N VAL A 65 7.25 10.67 -14.37
CA VAL A 65 7.88 9.47 -13.81
C VAL A 65 7.13 8.18 -14.07
N ILE A 66 6.08 8.19 -14.90
CA ILE A 66 5.25 7.00 -15.12
C ILE A 66 6.04 5.84 -15.72
N GLU A 67 6.95 6.13 -16.65
CA GLU A 67 7.88 5.16 -17.23
C GLU A 67 8.88 4.62 -16.19
N LEU A 68 9.35 5.47 -15.28
CA LEU A 68 10.22 5.06 -14.17
C LEU A 68 9.46 4.26 -13.10
N ALA A 69 8.15 4.42 -13.02
CA ALA A 69 7.29 3.77 -12.05
C ALA A 69 6.84 2.38 -12.50
N LEU A 70 6.88 2.06 -13.80
CA LEU A 70 6.48 0.75 -14.34
C LEU A 70 7.21 -0.42 -13.63
N PRO A 71 8.55 -0.43 -13.50
CA PRO A 71 9.25 -1.47 -12.76
C PRO A 71 8.86 -1.53 -11.28
N LEU A 72 8.52 -0.37 -10.69
CA LEU A 72 8.11 -0.27 -9.30
C LEU A 72 6.74 -0.90 -9.07
N VAL A 73 5.80 -0.67 -10.00
CA VAL A 73 4.46 -1.27 -10.02
C VAL A 73 4.55 -2.78 -10.21
N GLU A 74 5.37 -3.24 -11.15
CA GLU A 74 5.63 -4.67 -11.34
C GLU A 74 6.24 -5.31 -10.08
N GLY A 75 7.18 -4.63 -9.43
CA GLY A 75 7.79 -5.07 -8.17
C GLY A 75 6.76 -5.22 -7.05
N ILE A 76 5.88 -4.23 -6.87
CA ILE A 76 4.80 -4.29 -5.88
C ILE A 76 3.82 -5.43 -6.19
N SER A 77 3.47 -5.62 -7.47
CA SER A 77 2.59 -6.72 -7.90
C SER A 77 3.18 -8.09 -7.58
N LYS A 78 4.46 -8.31 -7.93
CA LYS A 78 5.19 -9.56 -7.61
C LYS A 78 5.28 -9.78 -6.10
N LEU A 79 5.59 -8.74 -5.33
CA LEU A 79 5.66 -8.84 -3.87
C LEU A 79 4.31 -9.21 -3.26
N GLY A 80 3.21 -8.65 -3.78
CA GLY A 80 1.85 -9.04 -3.40
C GLY A 80 1.53 -10.50 -3.72
N GLN A 81 1.97 -11.01 -4.88
CA GLN A 81 1.82 -12.42 -5.26
C GLN A 81 2.62 -13.35 -4.32
N THR A 82 3.89 -13.03 -4.06
CA THR A 82 4.73 -13.81 -3.14
C THR A 82 4.17 -13.82 -1.72
N LEU A 83 3.70 -12.67 -1.20
CA LEU A 83 3.05 -12.62 0.10
C LEU A 83 1.80 -13.50 0.16
N ASN A 84 0.98 -13.50 -0.89
CA ASN A 84 -0.19 -14.37 -0.99
C ASN A 84 0.19 -15.86 -0.98
N GLU A 85 1.28 -16.24 -1.65
CA GLU A 85 1.80 -17.61 -1.61
C GLU A 85 2.28 -18.01 -0.21
N VAL A 86 3.02 -17.12 0.47
CA VAL A 86 3.49 -17.34 1.84
C VAL A 86 2.32 -17.50 2.81
N LEU A 87 1.30 -16.63 2.71
CA LEU A 87 0.10 -16.71 3.56
C LEU A 87 -0.68 -18.01 3.31
N LYS A 88 -0.85 -18.44 2.05
CA LYS A 88 -1.47 -19.72 1.72
C LYS A 88 -0.69 -20.91 2.27
N ALA A 89 0.64 -20.86 2.23
CA ALA A 89 1.51 -21.90 2.78
C ALA A 89 1.44 -21.95 4.32
N ALA A 90 1.30 -20.80 4.98
CA ALA A 90 1.10 -20.71 6.43
C ALA A 90 -0.25 -21.31 6.85
N ASN A 91 -1.35 -20.94 6.20
CA ASN A 91 -2.69 -21.48 6.52
C ASN A 91 -2.80 -23.00 6.31
N LYS A 92 -2.12 -23.56 5.30
CA LYS A 92 -2.08 -25.03 5.09
C LYS A 92 -1.35 -25.80 6.20
N LYS A 93 -0.50 -25.14 7.00
CA LYS A 93 0.18 -25.78 8.13
C LYS A 93 -0.65 -25.80 9.40
N GLU A 94 -1.63 -24.90 9.55
CA GLU A 94 -2.53 -24.87 10.71
C GLU A 94 -3.70 -25.88 10.62
N GLU A 95 -4.05 -26.35 9.41
CA GLU A 95 -5.07 -27.40 9.22
C GLU A 95 -4.54 -28.84 9.41
N ARG A 96 -3.24 -29.01 9.72
CA ARG A 96 -2.60 -30.31 10.02
C ARG A 96 -2.28 -30.43 11.50
#